data_AF-A0A930YI86-F1
#
_entry.id   AF-A0A930YI86-F1
#
_cell.length_a   1.000
_cell.length_b   1.000
_cell.length_c   1.000
_cell.angle_alpha   90.00
_cell.angle_beta   90.00
_cell.angle_gamma   90.00
#
_symmetry.space_group_name_H-M   'P 1'
#
loop_
_entity.id
_entity.type
_entity.pdbx_description
1 polymer ?
#
loop_
_entity_poly.entity_id
_entity_poly.type
_entity_poly.pdbx_seq_one_letter_code
_entity_poly.pdbx_strand_id
1 'polypeptide(L)'
;MAIEPLKDEPTIGRLVSDASRDISSLLQKEIQLAKSEIKVSVRNGGLGAGLFAGAAFFAVMALIMFSVGLAYLIHWNGSGLDLHWAFLSVFVFYLLIAALLAYVGYRKVRKVRPPDKAIAEAQNIKQALTKRGGEPIDG
;
A
#
# COMPACT_ATOMS: atom_id res chain seq x y z
N MET A 1 -38.88 -33.25 57.30
CA MET A 1 -37.58 -32.59 57.12
C MET A 1 -37.27 -32.57 55.64
N ALA A 2 -37.50 -31.45 54.96
CA ALA A 2 -37.03 -31.23 53.60
C ALA A 2 -35.69 -30.50 53.71
N ILE A 3 -34.63 -31.09 53.14
CA ILE A 3 -33.29 -30.52 53.14
C ILE A 3 -33.21 -29.65 51.88
N GLU A 4 -33.17 -28.33 52.03
CA GLU A 4 -32.91 -27.43 50.91
C GLU A 4 -31.46 -27.61 50.41
N PRO A 5 -31.24 -27.71 49.09
CA PRO A 5 -29.89 -27.79 48.56
C PRO A 5 -29.21 -26.43 48.75
N LEU A 6 -28.13 -26.43 49.54
CA LEU A 6 -27.27 -25.27 49.73
C LEU A 6 -26.81 -24.73 48.38
N LYS A 7 -27.15 -23.47 48.13
CA LYS A 7 -26.79 -22.71 46.93
C LYS A 7 -25.28 -22.47 46.99
N ASP A 8 -24.52 -23.17 46.15
CA ASP A 8 -23.07 -23.00 46.00
C ASP A 8 -22.75 -21.51 45.80
N GLU A 9 -22.10 -20.88 46.77
CA GLU A 9 -21.56 -19.54 46.64
C GLU A 9 -20.43 -19.55 45.59
N PRO A 10 -20.36 -18.57 44.68
CA PRO A 10 -19.31 -18.53 43.68
C PRO A 10 -17.94 -18.38 44.35
N THR A 11 -17.12 -19.44 44.27
CA THR A 11 -15.75 -19.43 44.76
C THR A 11 -14.90 -18.44 43.95
N ILE A 12 -13.92 -17.79 44.56
CA ILE A 12 -13.00 -16.85 43.87
C ILE A 12 -12.32 -17.52 42.66
N GLY A 13 -12.08 -18.83 42.72
CA GLY A 13 -11.57 -19.61 41.59
C GLY A 13 -12.51 -19.68 40.39
N ARG A 14 -13.84 -19.73 40.61
CA ARG A 14 -14.84 -19.64 39.52
C ARG A 14 -14.84 -18.26 38.88
N LEU A 15 -14.81 -17.18 39.68
CA LEU A 15 -14.82 -15.81 39.17
C LEU A 15 -13.59 -15.47 38.31
N VAL A 16 -12.40 -15.92 38.73
CA VAL A 16 -11.15 -15.72 37.95
C VAL A 16 -11.17 -16.54 36.66
N SER A 17 -11.70 -17.77 36.71
CA SER A 17 -11.87 -18.64 35.55
C SER A 17 -12.84 -18.03 34.52
N ASP A 18 -13.96 -17.49 35.00
CA ASP A 18 -14.98 -16.85 34.15
C ASP A 18 -14.44 -15.55 33.53
N ALA A 19 -13.76 -14.70 34.31
CA ALA A 19 -13.12 -13.49 33.79
C ALA A 19 -12.03 -13.81 32.73
N SER A 20 -11.23 -14.86 32.95
CA SER A 20 -10.21 -15.31 31.99
C SER A 20 -10.85 -15.81 30.70
N ARG A 21 -11.99 -16.48 30.79
CA ARG A 21 -12.77 -16.98 29.65
C ARG A 21 -13.39 -15.83 28.85
N ASP A 22 -13.88 -14.80 29.53
CA ASP A 22 -14.44 -13.61 28.88
C ASP A 22 -13.35 -12.83 28.13
N ILE A 23 -12.20 -12.59 28.75
CA ILE A 23 -11.04 -11.95 28.11
C ILE A 23 -10.59 -12.76 26.88
N SER A 24 -10.48 -14.08 27.02
CA SER A 24 -10.15 -14.96 25.90
C SER A 24 -11.17 -14.82 24.75
N SER A 25 -12.45 -14.69 25.08
CA SER A 25 -13.51 -14.50 24.08
C SER A 25 -13.41 -13.16 23.34
N LEU A 26 -13.01 -12.09 24.03
CA LEU A 26 -12.83 -10.75 23.44
C LEU A 26 -11.63 -10.74 22.50
N LEU A 27 -10.50 -11.30 22.94
CA LEU A 27 -9.30 -11.42 22.10
C LEU A 27 -9.61 -12.20 20.81
N GLN A 28 -10.38 -13.28 20.93
CA GLN A 28 -10.76 -14.08 19.77
C GLN A 28 -11.68 -13.30 18.80
N LYS A 29 -12.55 -12.43 19.32
CA LYS A 29 -13.38 -11.52 18.50
C LYS A 29 -12.53 -10.46 17.80
N GLU A 30 -11.56 -9.85 18.49
CA GLU A 30 -10.65 -8.88 17.88
C GLU A 30 -9.80 -9.51 16.78
N ILE A 31 -9.27 -10.73 17.01
CA ILE A 31 -8.55 -11.48 15.97
C ILE A 31 -9.44 -11.80 14.78
N GLN A 32 -10.69 -12.21 15.01
CA GLN A 32 -11.65 -12.46 13.93
C GLN A 32 -11.97 -11.20 13.14
N LEU A 33 -12.13 -10.06 13.82
CA LEU A 33 -12.38 -8.77 13.19
C LEU A 33 -11.18 -8.33 12.36
N ALA A 34 -9.98 -8.33 12.95
CA ALA A 34 -8.74 -7.98 12.25
C ALA A 34 -8.51 -8.89 11.04
N LYS A 35 -8.77 -10.20 11.18
CA LYS A 35 -8.69 -11.16 10.06
C LYS A 35 -9.72 -10.83 8.96
N SER A 36 -10.92 -10.38 9.32
CA SER A 36 -11.94 -9.99 8.35
C SER A 36 -11.55 -8.70 7.61
N GLU A 37 -11.00 -7.71 8.32
CA GLU A 37 -10.56 -6.45 7.76
C GLU A 37 -9.36 -6.66 6.82
N ILE A 38 -8.36 -7.43 7.26
CA ILE A 38 -7.22 -7.81 6.41
C ILE A 38 -7.70 -8.58 5.18
N LYS A 39 -8.63 -9.52 5.31
CA LYS A 39 -9.17 -10.27 4.17
C LYS A 39 -9.84 -9.35 3.15
N VAL A 40 -10.64 -8.38 3.61
CA VAL A 40 -11.28 -7.38 2.73
C VAL A 40 -10.22 -6.50 2.06
N SER A 41 -9.24 -6.02 2.83
CA SER A 41 -8.13 -5.21 2.32
C SER A 41 -7.29 -5.94 1.27
N VAL A 42 -6.90 -7.19 1.52
CA VAL A 42 -6.16 -8.04 0.58
C VAL A 42 -6.99 -8.35 -0.66
N ARG A 43 -8.28 -8.65 -0.50
CA ARG A 43 -9.17 -8.94 -1.63
C ARG A 43 -9.32 -7.72 -2.52
N ASN A 44 -9.66 -6.57 -1.95
CA ASN A 44 -9.89 -5.34 -2.70
C ASN A 44 -8.58 -4.79 -3.28
N GLY A 45 -7.50 -4.83 -2.50
CA GLY A 45 -6.15 -4.47 -2.96
C GLY A 45 -5.66 -5.40 -4.07
N GLY A 46 -5.88 -6.71 -3.96
CA GLY A 46 -5.52 -7.70 -4.98
C GLY A 46 -6.33 -7.56 -6.27
N LEU A 47 -7.65 -7.37 -6.16
CA LEU A 47 -8.52 -7.05 -7.30
C LEU A 47 -8.10 -5.73 -7.96
N GLY A 48 -7.86 -4.69 -7.17
CA GLY A 48 -7.39 -3.40 -7.66
C GLY A 48 -6.07 -3.53 -8.39
N ALA A 49 -5.08 -4.19 -7.79
CA ALA A 49 -3.79 -4.45 -8.41
C ALA A 49 -3.90 -5.26 -9.71
N GLY A 50 -4.75 -6.29 -9.74
CA GLY A 50 -5.01 -7.08 -10.95
C GLY A 50 -5.67 -6.26 -12.05
N LEU A 51 -6.67 -5.45 -11.73
CA LEU A 51 -7.33 -4.54 -12.68
C LEU A 51 -6.37 -3.49 -13.21
N PHE A 52 -5.54 -2.88 -12.36
CA PHE A 52 -4.53 -1.92 -12.78
C PHE A 52 -3.44 -2.57 -13.65
N ALA A 53 -3.02 -3.79 -13.34
CA ALA A 53 -2.09 -4.54 -14.17
C ALA A 53 -2.69 -4.84 -15.56
N GLY A 54 -3.95 -5.28 -15.62
CA GLY A 54 -4.67 -5.48 -16.87
C GLY A 54 -4.82 -4.17 -17.66
N ALA A 55 -5.23 -3.09 -17.00
CA ALA A 55 -5.37 -1.78 -17.62
C ALA A 55 -4.03 -1.26 -18.17
N ALA A 56 -2.93 -1.42 -17.43
CA ALA A 56 -1.59 -1.06 -17.89
C ALA A 56 -1.17 -1.87 -19.12
N PHE A 57 -1.42 -3.18 -19.14
CA PHE A 57 -1.14 -4.05 -20.28
C PHE A 57 -1.92 -3.60 -21.53
N PHE A 58 -3.22 -3.36 -21.41
CA PHE A 58 -4.04 -2.88 -22.52
C PHE A 58 -3.68 -1.46 -22.94
N ALA A 59 -3.30 -0.57 -22.02
CA ALA A 59 -2.81 0.76 -22.36
C ALA A 59 -1.52 0.71 -23.20
N VAL A 60 -0.59 -0.20 -22.89
CA VAL A 60 0.61 -0.42 -23.70
C VAL A 60 0.23 -0.95 -25.09
N MET A 61 -0.68 -1.94 -25.17
CA MET A 61 -1.13 -2.48 -26.45
C MET A 61 -1.82 -1.41 -27.32
N ALA A 62 -2.71 -0.62 -26.72
CA ALA A 62 -3.39 0.48 -27.38
C ALA A 62 -2.41 1.56 -27.85
N LEU A 63 -1.38 1.87 -27.05
CA LEU A 63 -0.34 2.82 -27.43
C LEU A 63 0.47 2.33 -28.64
N ILE A 64 0.79 1.04 -28.73
CA ILE A 64 1.46 0.46 -29.90
C ILE A 64 0.58 0.61 -31.15
N MET A 65 -0.69 0.20 -31.07
CA MET A 65 -1.63 0.35 -32.18
C MET A 65 -1.86 1.80 -32.58
N PHE A 66 -1.99 2.70 -31.61
CA PHE A 66 -2.11 4.14 -31.84
C PHE A 66 -0.87 4.70 -32.54
N SER A 67 0.33 4.26 -32.17
CA SER A 67 1.59 4.69 -32.80
C SER A 67 1.63 4.33 -34.29
N VAL A 68 1.25 3.09 -34.61
CA VAL A 68 1.17 2.62 -36.00
C VAL A 68 0.10 3.41 -36.75
N GLY A 69 -1.10 3.53 -36.18
CA GLY A 69 -2.20 4.29 -36.78
C GLY A 69 -1.83 5.75 -37.07
N LEU A 70 -1.14 6.41 -36.12
CA LEU A 70 -0.70 7.79 -36.27
C LEU A 70 0.36 7.94 -37.36
N ALA A 71 1.30 6.99 -37.47
CA ALA A 71 2.28 6.99 -38.56
C ALA A 71 1.61 6.82 -39.93
N TYR A 72 0.65 5.90 -40.06
CA TYR A 72 -0.13 5.74 -41.29
C TYR A 72 -1.01 6.95 -41.60
N LEU A 73 -1.53 7.63 -40.58
CA LEU A 73 -2.28 8.87 -40.74
C LEU A 73 -1.40 10.00 -41.30
N ILE A 74 -0.17 10.14 -40.79
CA ILE A 74 0.81 11.12 -41.28
C ILE A 74 1.24 10.82 -42.72
N HIS A 75 1.32 9.53 -43.09
CA HIS A 75 1.69 9.09 -44.44
C HIS A 75 0.55 9.28 -45.47
N TRP A 76 -0.68 9.51 -45.03
CA TRP A 76 -1.89 9.33 -45.83
C TRP A 76 -1.92 10.07 -47.18
N ASN A 77 -2.38 9.38 -48.24
CA ASN A 77 -2.79 9.91 -49.54
C ASN A 77 -1.73 10.73 -50.32
N GLY A 78 -0.48 10.22 -50.39
CA GLY A 78 0.55 10.66 -51.35
C GLY A 78 1.11 12.08 -51.16
N SER A 79 0.55 12.85 -50.23
CA SER A 79 1.00 14.18 -49.80
C SER A 79 1.63 14.16 -48.40
N GLY A 80 1.52 13.02 -47.70
CA GLY A 80 2.14 12.78 -46.42
C GLY A 80 3.64 12.50 -46.49
N LEU A 81 4.26 12.36 -45.32
CA LEU A 81 5.66 11.93 -45.25
C LEU A 81 5.82 10.47 -45.65
N ASP A 82 7.00 10.10 -46.13
CA ASP A 82 7.36 8.68 -46.25
C ASP A 82 7.19 7.97 -44.91
N LEU A 83 6.82 6.69 -44.96
CA LEU A 83 6.43 5.92 -43.79
C LEU A 83 7.50 5.94 -42.68
N HIS A 84 8.78 5.88 -43.04
CA HIS A 84 9.88 5.94 -42.08
C HIS A 84 9.97 7.29 -41.36
N TRP A 85 9.76 8.41 -42.05
CA TRP A 85 9.71 9.75 -41.44
C TRP A 85 8.46 9.96 -40.60
N ALA A 86 7.34 9.34 -40.97
CA ALA A 86 6.13 9.35 -40.15
C ALA A 86 6.37 8.67 -38.80
N PHE A 87 6.96 7.48 -38.78
CA PHE A 87 7.33 6.79 -37.52
C PHE A 87 8.34 7.58 -36.69
N LEU A 88 9.34 8.21 -37.32
CA LEU A 88 10.30 9.06 -36.63
C LEU A 88 9.61 10.26 -35.96
N SER A 89 8.65 10.87 -36.64
CA SER A 89 7.88 12.00 -36.11
C SER A 89 7.06 11.60 -34.88
N VAL A 90 6.38 10.45 -34.92
CA VAL A 90 5.65 9.89 -33.78
C VAL A 90 6.59 9.58 -32.61
N PHE A 91 7.78 9.04 -32.89
CA PHE A 91 8.81 8.78 -31.88
C PHE A 91 9.27 10.07 -31.18
N VAL A 92 9.60 11.12 -31.96
CA VAL A 92 9.99 12.42 -31.41
C VAL A 92 8.86 13.02 -30.57
N PHE A 93 7.61 12.90 -31.01
CA PHE A 93 6.45 13.34 -30.25
C PHE A 93 6.36 12.65 -28.87
N TYR A 94 6.57 11.33 -28.80
CA TYR A 94 6.61 10.63 -27.51
C TYR A 94 7.80 11.03 -26.63
N LEU A 95 8.97 11.30 -27.21
CA LEU A 95 10.11 11.81 -26.44
C LEU A 95 9.78 13.17 -25.79
N LEU A 96 9.08 14.05 -26.48
CA LEU A 96 8.66 15.34 -25.91
C LEU A 96 7.68 15.15 -24.75
N ILE A 97 6.70 14.26 -24.89
CA ILE A 97 5.77 13.92 -23.81
C ILE A 97 6.52 13.31 -22.61
N ALA A 98 7.42 12.35 -22.87
CA ALA A 98 8.21 11.70 -21.83
C ALA A 98 9.09 12.69 -21.08
N ALA A 99 9.76 13.60 -21.79
CA ALA A 99 10.57 14.66 -21.19
C ALA A 99 9.72 15.59 -20.31
N LEU A 100 8.53 15.99 -20.76
CA LEU A 100 7.62 16.82 -19.98
C LEU A 100 7.15 16.10 -18.70
N LEU A 101 6.72 14.84 -18.82
CA LEU A 101 6.28 14.04 -17.67
C LEU A 101 7.42 13.82 -16.67
N ALA A 102 8.63 13.49 -17.15
CA ALA A 102 9.81 13.33 -16.32
C ALA A 102 10.16 14.65 -15.60
N TYR A 103 10.09 15.79 -16.29
CA TYR A 103 10.34 17.10 -15.69
C TYR A 103 9.32 17.46 -14.60
N VAL A 104 8.02 17.25 -14.87
CA VAL A 104 6.95 17.49 -13.89
C VAL A 104 7.08 16.54 -12.70
N GLY A 105 7.35 15.25 -12.95
CA GLY A 105 7.59 14.24 -11.92
C GLY A 105 8.78 14.61 -11.04
N TYR A 106 9.91 14.97 -11.64
CA TYR A 106 11.10 15.44 -10.94
C TYR A 106 10.81 16.67 -10.06
N ARG A 107 10.07 17.66 -10.58
CA ARG A 107 9.66 18.82 -9.79
C ARG A 107 8.74 18.46 -8.63
N LYS A 108 7.82 17.50 -8.80
CA LYS A 108 6.96 17.04 -7.70
C LYS A 108 7.75 16.31 -6.63
N VAL A 109 8.62 15.38 -7.02
CA VAL A 109 9.46 14.62 -6.06
C VAL A 109 10.37 15.57 -5.27
N ARG A 110 10.99 16.56 -5.93
CA ARG A 110 11.82 17.55 -5.22
C ARG A 110 11.07 18.47 -4.27
N LYS A 111 9.76 18.62 -4.43
CA LYS A 111 8.92 19.38 -3.49
C LYS A 111 8.53 18.57 -2.26
N VAL A 112 8.63 17.24 -2.30
CA VAL A 112 8.38 16.40 -1.13
C VAL A 112 9.55 16.56 -0.17
N ARG A 113 9.35 17.32 0.91
CA ARG A 113 10.30 17.37 2.02
C ARG A 113 10.26 16.02 2.74
N PRO A 114 11.40 15.47 3.17
CA PRO A 114 11.41 14.29 4.02
C PRO A 114 10.58 14.56 5.30
N PRO A 115 9.98 13.52 5.92
CA PRO A 115 9.13 13.70 7.09
C PRO A 115 9.98 14.06 8.31
N ASP A 116 10.30 15.35 8.47
CA ASP A 116 11.21 15.90 9.48
C ASP A 116 10.86 15.44 10.90
N LYS A 117 9.56 15.37 11.23
CA LYS A 117 9.07 14.92 12.55
C LYS A 117 9.36 13.44 12.82
N ALA A 118 9.11 12.57 11.83
CA ALA A 118 9.36 11.14 11.96
C ALA A 118 10.87 10.84 12.04
N ILE A 119 11.68 11.63 11.33
CA ILE A 119 13.14 11.53 11.41
C ILE A 119 13.64 11.99 12.78
N ALA A 120 13.14 13.11 13.30
CA ALA A 120 13.49 13.61 14.64
C ALA A 120 13.11 12.62 15.74
N GLU A 121 11.93 12.02 15.67
CA GLU A 121 11.46 11.02 16.63
C GLU A 121 12.31 9.74 16.58
N ALA A 122 12.63 9.25 15.38
CA ALA A 122 13.56 8.12 15.23
C ALA A 122 14.96 8.42 15.77
N GLN A 123 15.45 9.66 15.61
CA GLN A 123 16.73 10.09 16.19
C GLN A 123 16.67 10.14 17.71
N ASN A 124 15.58 10.62 18.30
CA ASN A 124 15.38 10.64 19.76
C ASN A 124 15.36 9.22 20.34
N ILE A 125 14.67 8.28 19.67
CA ILE A 125 14.65 6.86 20.06
C ILE A 125 16.06 6.27 20.01
N LYS A 126 16.81 6.53 18.94
CA LYS A 126 18.20 6.07 18.80
C LYS A 126 19.08 6.62 19.92
N GLN A 127 18.98 7.93 20.22
CA GLN A 127 19.75 8.56 21.29
C GLN A 127 19.41 8.00 22.67
N ALA A 128 18.13 7.75 22.96
CA ALA A 128 17.69 7.16 24.21
C ALA A 128 18.25 5.73 24.40
N LEU A 129 18.31 4.94 23.33
CA LEU A 129 18.88 3.58 23.36
C LEU A 129 20.41 3.60 23.51
N THR A 130 21.11 4.51 22.82
CA THR A 130 22.57 4.67 22.95
C THR A 130 22.97 5.18 24.34
N LYS A 131 22.21 6.11 24.92
CA LYS A 131 22.49 6.65 26.27
C LYS A 131 22.33 5.57 27.36
N ARG A 132 21.34 4.68 27.21
CA ARG A 132 21.08 3.57 28.14
C ARG A 132 22.08 2.40 28.01
N GLY A 133 22.70 2.22 26.85
CA GLY A 133 23.73 1.19 26.62
C GLY A 133 25.13 1.56 27.15
N GLY A 134 25.33 2.80 27.61
CA GLY A 134 26.62 3.32 28.10
C GLY A 134 26.72 3.50 29.62
N GLU A 135 25.64 3.31 30.39
CA GLU A 135 25.73 3.25 31.84
C GLU A 135 26.20 1.85 32.27
N PRO A 136 27.37 1.71 32.92
CA PRO A 136 27.72 0.46 33.58
C PRO A 136 26.64 0.19 34.62
N ILE A 137 26.11 -1.04 34.60
CA ILE A 137 25.23 -1.54 35.65
C ILE A 137 26.10 -1.67 36.89
N ASP A 138 26.22 -0.60 37.67
CA ASP A 138 26.80 -0.65 39.01
C ASP A 138 25.87 -1.51 39.88
N GLY A 139 26.49 -2.46 40.58
CA GLY A 139 25.86 -3.59 41.26
C GLY A 139 25.28 -3.26 42.63
#